data_AF-A0A7K1LTB7-F1
#
_entry.id   AF-A0A7K1LTB7-F1
#
_cell.length_a   1.000
_cell.length_b   1.000
_cell.length_c   1.000
_cell.angle_alpha   90.00
_cell.angle_beta   90.00
_cell.angle_gamma   90.00
#
_symmetry.space_group_name_H-M   'P 1'
#
loop_
_entity.id
_entity.type
_entity.pdbx_description
1 polymer ?
#
loop_
_entity_poly.entity_id
_entity_poly.type
_entity_poly.pdbx_seq_one_letter_code
_entity_poly.pdbx_strand_id
1 'polypeptide(L)'
;LFRFDEAPGPVVVPEGWCDKVMHANLQIGDSQIMASDGHGPALQPISGISLSLNTRDPQQARRCYDALLEDGGRVELELGKTFWSPCFGTLVDRFGVSWMINCEAGA
;
A
#
# COMPACT_ATOMS: atom_id res chain seq x y z
N LEU A 1 -5.35 13.90 -4.55
CA LEU A 1 -5.95 13.66 -3.23
C LEU A 1 -7.02 14.72 -3.03
N PHE A 2 -8.17 14.34 -2.49
CA PHE A 2 -9.30 15.21 -2.18
C PHE A 2 -9.71 15.00 -0.72
N ARG A 3 -9.86 16.09 0.02
CA ARG A 3 -10.43 16.11 1.37
C ARG A 3 -11.95 16.17 1.33
N PHE A 4 -12.59 15.96 2.49
CA PHE A 4 -14.04 16.03 2.60
C PHE A 4 -14.59 17.46 2.43
N ASP A 5 -13.85 18.49 2.86
CA ASP A 5 -14.25 19.89 2.67
C ASP A 5 -14.06 20.41 1.23
N GLU A 6 -13.24 19.71 0.44
CA GLU A 6 -13.00 19.97 -0.99
C GLU A 6 -14.01 19.27 -1.92
N ALA A 7 -14.96 18.51 -1.36
CA ALA A 7 -15.88 17.69 -2.15
C ALA A 7 -16.83 18.53 -3.03
N PRO A 8 -16.96 18.23 -4.34
CA PRO A 8 -17.87 18.97 -5.20
C PRO A 8 -19.33 18.58 -4.93
N GLY A 9 -20.19 19.58 -4.76
CA GLY A 9 -21.63 19.38 -4.55
C GLY A 9 -22.03 19.21 -3.08
N PRO A 10 -23.32 18.95 -2.80
CA PRO A 10 -23.80 18.84 -1.43
C PRO A 10 -23.35 17.51 -0.80
N VAL A 11 -22.24 17.55 -0.07
CA VAL A 11 -21.75 16.44 0.75
C VAL A 11 -21.99 16.75 2.22
N VAL A 12 -22.66 15.84 2.93
CA VAL A 12 -22.77 15.94 4.40
C VAL A 12 -21.46 15.45 4.98
N VAL A 13 -20.65 16.38 5.49
CA VAL A 13 -19.38 16.08 6.16
C VAL A 13 -19.67 15.89 7.65
N PRO A 14 -19.34 14.72 8.24
CA PRO A 14 -19.45 14.52 9.69
C PRO A 14 -18.59 15.53 10.47
N GLU A 15 -18.97 15.82 11.72
CA GLU A 15 -18.19 16.71 12.58
C GLU A 15 -16.75 16.19 12.75
N GLY A 16 -15.77 17.08 12.59
CA GLY A 16 -14.34 16.75 12.70
C GLY A 16 -13.74 16.02 11.49
N TRP A 17 -14.45 15.93 10.36
CA TRP A 17 -13.98 15.22 9.17
C TRP A 17 -13.46 16.12 8.05
N CYS A 18 -13.55 17.44 8.18
CA CYS A 18 -13.13 18.37 7.12
C CYS A 18 -11.73 18.06 6.57
N ASP A 19 -10.75 17.87 7.47
CA ASP A 19 -9.36 17.64 7.09
C ASP A 19 -9.03 16.19 6.66
N LYS A 20 -9.99 15.27 6.79
CA LYS A 20 -9.80 13.86 6.44
C LYS A 20 -9.74 13.65 4.93
N VAL A 21 -9.07 12.57 4.52
CA VAL A 21 -8.96 12.17 3.12
C VAL A 21 -10.26 11.51 2.67
N MET A 22 -11.00 12.19 1.79
CA MET A 22 -12.17 11.62 1.13
C MET A 22 -11.75 10.64 0.05
N HIS A 23 -10.80 11.04 -0.80
CA HIS A 23 -10.31 10.22 -1.90
C HIS A 23 -8.83 10.49 -2.21
N ALA A 24 -8.01 9.45 -2.12
CA ALA A 24 -6.66 9.43 -2.65
C ALA A 24 -6.54 8.34 -3.72
N ASN A 25 -5.78 8.62 -4.77
CA ASN A 25 -5.40 7.66 -5.79
C ASN A 25 -3.87 7.72 -5.94
N LEU A 26 -3.21 6.60 -5.69
CA LEU A 26 -1.78 6.40 -5.85
C LEU A 26 -1.53 5.52 -7.07
N GLN A 27 -0.77 6.05 -8.03
CA GLN A 27 -0.32 5.30 -9.20
C GLN A 27 1.04 4.66 -8.92
N ILE A 28 1.15 3.34 -9.09
CA ILE A 28 2.40 2.58 -9.00
C ILE A 28 2.57 1.76 -10.29
N GLY A 29 3.45 2.22 -11.18
CA GLY A 29 3.54 1.64 -12.52
C GLY A 29 2.19 1.76 -13.22
N ASP A 30 1.62 0.64 -13.66
CA ASP A 30 0.29 0.57 -14.28
C ASP A 30 -0.85 0.34 -13.27
N SER A 31 -0.53 0.07 -11.99
CA SER A 31 -1.50 -0.20 -10.94
C SER A 31 -1.98 1.06 -10.25
N GLN A 32 -3.26 1.06 -9.86
CA GLN A 32 -3.87 2.11 -9.04
C GLN A 32 -4.28 1.57 -7.68
N ILE A 33 -3.91 2.30 -6.63
CA ILE A 33 -4.36 2.06 -5.26
C ILE A 33 -5.18 3.26 -4.84
N MET A 34 -6.46 3.03 -4.57
CA MET A 34 -7.35 4.05 -4.03
C MET A 34 -7.48 3.90 -2.51
N ALA A 35 -7.50 5.01 -1.81
CA ALA A 35 -7.60 5.05 -0.35
C ALA A 35 -8.52 6.20 0.11
N SER A 36 -9.07 6.03 1.31
CA SER A 36 -9.93 7.00 2.00
C SER A 36 -9.80 6.75 3.51
N ASP A 37 -10.00 7.78 4.32
CA ASP A 37 -10.12 7.62 5.78
C ASP A 37 -11.43 6.89 6.18
N GLY A 38 -12.26 6.54 5.19
CA GLY A 38 -13.43 5.66 5.31
C GLY A 38 -14.73 6.41 5.54
N HIS A 39 -15.79 5.67 5.87
CA HIS A 39 -17.06 6.17 6.38
C HIS A 39 -17.49 5.21 7.50
N GLY A 40 -17.20 5.54 8.76
CA GLY A 40 -17.48 4.63 9.88
C GLY A 40 -16.83 5.06 11.20
N PRO A 41 -17.33 4.56 12.34
CA PRO A 41 -16.94 5.03 13.67
C PRO A 41 -15.54 4.57 14.13
N ALA A 42 -14.89 3.63 13.44
CA ALA A 42 -13.55 3.17 13.77
C ALA A 42 -12.78 2.66 12.54
N LEU A 43 -11.49 2.97 12.47
CA LEU A 43 -10.54 2.34 11.53
C LEU A 43 -10.40 0.87 11.92
N GLN A 44 -10.67 -0.04 10.97
CA GLN A 44 -10.38 -1.45 11.16
C GLN A 44 -9.02 -1.78 10.52
N PRO A 45 -8.25 -2.71 11.11
CA PRO A 45 -7.05 -3.23 10.46
C PRO A 45 -7.36 -3.82 9.09
N ILE A 46 -6.53 -3.52 8.10
CA ILE A 46 -6.58 -4.17 6.79
C ILE A 46 -6.20 -5.64 7.02
N SER A 47 -7.08 -6.57 6.65
CA SER A 47 -6.86 -8.00 6.87
C SER A 47 -7.45 -8.84 5.73
N GLY A 48 -6.90 -10.03 5.54
CA GLY A 48 -7.35 -10.98 4.51
C GLY A 48 -6.88 -10.68 3.08
N ILE A 49 -6.16 -9.58 2.87
CA ILE A 49 -5.58 -9.20 1.57
C ILE A 49 -4.14 -8.68 1.73
N SER A 50 -3.34 -8.83 0.68
CA SER A 50 -2.01 -8.24 0.54
C SER A 50 -1.87 -7.59 -0.83
N LEU A 51 -1.13 -6.48 -0.91
CA LEU A 51 -0.80 -5.82 -2.17
C LEU A 51 0.48 -6.43 -2.75
N SER A 52 0.44 -6.83 -4.01
CA SER A 52 1.60 -7.40 -4.71
C SER A 52 2.27 -6.35 -5.59
N LEU A 53 3.55 -6.08 -5.34
CA LEU A 53 4.39 -5.26 -6.20
C LEU A 53 5.31 -6.17 -7.00
N ASN A 54 5.03 -6.26 -8.30
CA ASN A 54 5.80 -7.07 -9.24
C ASN A 54 6.79 -6.20 -10.01
N THR A 55 8.00 -6.70 -10.20
CA THR A 55 9.04 -6.08 -11.02
C THR A 55 9.84 -7.14 -11.75
N ARG A 56 10.60 -6.74 -12.77
CA ARG A 56 11.60 -7.61 -13.45
C ARG A 56 13.04 -7.26 -13.05
N ASP A 57 13.20 -6.25 -12.21
CA ASP A 57 14.49 -5.80 -11.68
C ASP A 57 14.61 -6.17 -10.19
N PRO A 58 15.49 -7.12 -9.82
CA PRO A 58 15.75 -7.48 -8.42
C PRO A 58 16.23 -6.30 -7.57
N GLN A 59 16.91 -5.31 -8.18
CA GLN A 59 17.32 -4.11 -7.44
C GLN A 59 16.12 -3.23 -7.11
N GLN A 60 15.15 -3.09 -8.03
CA GLN A 60 13.90 -2.40 -7.73
C GLN A 60 13.10 -3.11 -6.64
N ALA A 61 13.08 -4.45 -6.65
CA ALA A 61 12.43 -5.25 -5.61
C ALA A 61 13.04 -4.92 -4.23
N ARG A 62 14.38 -4.97 -4.14
CA ARG A 62 15.14 -4.58 -2.94
C ARG A 62 14.83 -3.16 -2.50
N ARG A 63 14.90 -2.18 -3.41
CA ARG A 63 14.60 -0.76 -3.11
C ARG A 63 13.21 -0.57 -2.51
N CYS A 64 12.18 -1.19 -3.09
CA CYS A 64 10.82 -1.09 -2.58
C CYS A 64 10.67 -1.73 -1.20
N TYR A 65 11.24 -2.91 -1.01
CA TYR A 65 11.21 -3.63 0.26
C TYR A 65 11.88 -2.82 1.38
N ASP A 66 13.11 -2.35 1.13
CA ASP A 66 13.89 -1.60 2.12
C ASP A 66 13.22 -0.26 2.46
N ALA A 67 12.67 0.45 1.47
CA ALA A 67 11.97 1.71 1.70
C ALA A 67 10.74 1.56 2.63
N LEU A 68 9.99 0.47 2.49
CA LEU A 68 8.84 0.19 3.37
C LEU A 68 9.29 -0.16 4.79
N LEU A 69 10.43 -0.84 4.94
CA LEU A 69 11.01 -1.14 6.26
C LEU A 69 11.58 0.11 6.94
N GLU A 70 12.31 0.94 6.21
CA GLU A 70 12.87 2.21 6.71
C GLU A 70 11.78 3.16 7.24
N ASP A 71 10.59 3.14 6.62
CA ASP A 71 9.43 3.93 7.06
C ASP A 71 8.65 3.29 8.23
N GLY A 72 9.24 2.28 8.90
CA GLY A 72 8.68 1.63 10.08
C GLY A 72 7.91 0.34 9.79
N GLY A 73 8.12 -0.26 8.62
CA GLY A 73 7.58 -1.57 8.29
C GLY A 73 8.18 -2.71 9.13
N ARG A 74 7.43 -3.82 9.20
CA ARG A 74 7.83 -5.05 9.88
C ARG A 74 7.94 -6.18 8.88
N VAL A 75 9.09 -6.86 8.88
CA VAL A 75 9.31 -8.06 8.08
C VAL A 75 8.35 -9.18 8.50
N GLU A 76 7.73 -9.82 7.52
CA GLU A 76 7.03 -11.10 7.69
C GLU A 76 7.83 -12.25 7.05
N LEU A 77 8.42 -11.98 5.87
CA LEU A 77 9.36 -12.87 5.20
C LEU A 77 10.51 -12.02 4.62
N GLU A 78 11.73 -12.36 5.01
CA GLU A 78 12.95 -11.72 4.49
C GLU A 78 13.03 -11.85 2.97
N LEU A 79 13.37 -10.75 2.31
CA LEU A 79 13.46 -10.71 0.84
C LEU A 79 14.66 -11.54 0.37
N GLY A 80 14.39 -12.61 -0.37
CA GLY A 80 15.41 -13.55 -0.86
C GLY A 80 14.96 -14.35 -2.08
N LYS A 81 15.83 -15.22 -2.59
CA LYS A 81 15.50 -16.09 -3.73
C LYS A 81 14.57 -17.23 -3.29
N THR A 82 13.53 -17.50 -4.07
CA THR A 82 12.63 -18.66 -3.91
C THR A 82 12.69 -19.58 -5.13
N PHE A 83 11.95 -20.69 -5.14
CA PHE A 83 11.93 -21.60 -6.29
C PHE A 83 11.25 -21.00 -7.53
N TRP A 84 10.42 -19.96 -7.36
CA TRP A 84 9.66 -19.32 -8.45
C TRP A 84 10.09 -17.88 -8.73
N SER A 85 10.90 -17.27 -7.85
CA SER A 85 11.32 -15.88 -7.99
C SER A 85 12.79 -15.68 -7.64
N PRO A 86 13.57 -14.91 -8.43
CA PRO A 86 14.90 -14.46 -8.02
C PRO A 86 14.89 -13.60 -6.75
N CYS A 87 13.78 -12.94 -6.41
CA CYS A 87 13.69 -12.02 -5.27
C CYS A 87 12.22 -11.89 -4.81
N PHE A 88 11.87 -12.57 -3.72
CA PHE A 88 10.54 -12.55 -3.12
C PHE A 88 10.61 -12.38 -1.60
N GLY A 89 9.66 -11.64 -1.04
CA GLY A 89 9.60 -11.35 0.39
C GLY A 89 8.31 -10.62 0.74
N THR A 90 7.96 -10.59 2.01
CA THR A 90 6.73 -9.98 2.50
C THR A 90 6.99 -9.15 3.75
N LEU A 91 6.24 -8.06 3.90
CA LEU A 91 6.30 -7.17 5.05
C LEU A 91 4.93 -6.54 5.29
N VAL A 92 4.74 -5.97 6.48
CA VAL A 92 3.62 -5.08 6.79
C VAL A 92 4.17 -3.68 6.97
N ASP A 93 3.62 -2.69 6.26
CA ASP A 93 4.06 -1.30 6.41
C ASP A 93 3.58 -0.67 7.72
N ARG A 94 4.03 0.57 8.02
CA ARG A 94 3.65 1.27 9.26
C ARG A 94 2.14 1.55 9.39
N PHE A 95 1.38 1.43 8.30
CA PHE A 95 -0.07 1.65 8.27
C PHE A 95 -0.86 0.34 8.42
N GLY A 96 -0.17 -0.80 8.47
CA GLY A 96 -0.80 -2.12 8.58
C GLY A 96 -1.16 -2.77 7.25
N VAL A 97 -0.71 -2.25 6.11
CA VAL A 97 -0.92 -2.88 4.81
C VAL A 97 0.09 -4.02 4.64
N SER A 98 -0.38 -5.22 4.31
CA SER A 98 0.48 -6.35 3.95
C SER A 98 0.94 -6.22 2.50
N TRP A 99 2.25 -6.34 2.28
CA TRP A 99 2.91 -6.24 0.98
C TRP A 99 3.63 -7.53 0.61
N MET A 100 3.48 -7.95 -0.64
CA MET A 100 4.30 -8.97 -1.29
C MET A 100 5.18 -8.29 -2.33
N ILE A 101 6.49 -8.37 -2.16
CA ILE A 101 7.46 -7.86 -3.12
C ILE A 101 7.97 -9.04 -3.94
N ASN A 102 7.77 -9.00 -5.25
CA ASN A 102 8.09 -10.11 -6.14
C ASN A 102 8.86 -9.63 -7.37
N CYS A 103 10.01 -10.24 -7.62
CA CYS A 103 10.68 -10.12 -8.90
C CYS A 103 10.30 -11.31 -9.77
N GLU A 104 9.68 -11.08 -10.92
CA GLU A 104 9.41 -12.13 -11.88
C GLU A 104 10.71 -12.64 -12.49
N ALA A 105 10.83 -13.96 -12.65
CA ALA A 105 11.85 -14.50 -13.54
C ALA A 105 11.48 -14.08 -14.96
N GLY A 106 12.41 -13.43 -15.67
CA GLY A 106 12.21 -13.12 -17.09
C GLY A 106 11.87 -14.39 -17.87
N ALA A 107 10.89 -14.29 -18.77
CA ALA A 107 10.62 -15.32 -19.77
C ALA A 107 11.80 -15.48 -20.74
#